data_AF-A0A7J3AZV1-F1
#
_entry.id   AF-A0A7J3AZV1-F1
#
_cell.length_a   1.000
_cell.length_b   1.000
_cell.length_c   1.000
_cell.angle_alpha   90.00
_cell.angle_beta   90.00
_cell.angle_gamma   90.00
#
_symmetry.space_group_name_H-M   'P 1'
#
loop_
_entity.id
_entity.type
_entity.pdbx_description
1 polymer ?
#
loop_
_entity_poly.entity_id
_entity_poly.type
_entity_poly.pdbx_seq_one_letter_code
_entity_poly.pdbx_strand_id
1 'polypeptide(L)'
;MGLKEYLQRGDVKVWDDVYDTSLDDKAAPNLCDVYFRREVPLYTDPKEFFKHTYLTKSMRELIEEIADSLEGKKGSNIFLLTSLFGGGKTHTLITLYHAFESPESLRDLDEKLAARISRLGRVKVVVMDASSTKLVPHPAEPYEAEGFKIRTIWGMLAYKLGRYADIEHLDSKGSPAPDIEKLRSILSGAKDPTIILLDEIVPYVFNMTRSEDLKDYGEKVILFLENLAKAIEPLERIALVISIQAEYRKGEPRYEELYRDVAEKILRHIRRETTKIVVPVAPEDIVMVLKRRIFSYISEDAAWKAQDGLQSTYRGYEIFGTESDWQLSLEEKRITAKDTYPFHPKYLEVLREFVTRNRDLQKTRDAIRITRKVVRRILSGREDSEFIMPWHIDLRDKDIRNLVLTESYKNFRDVASRDIVSEDGSLGSIANCSKPALALKIATVVLLKTYTYETFKEPLKVFPDLKDIALMTYDPESFSSSDLQPPDIEATVEEMLVKLPHFTGEENRFWFTPYPSVLEYVERRADEMLRGAILDLHRKLVKYVKSHGKGDTSGTRK
;
A
#
# COMPACT_ATOMS: atom_id res chain seq x y z
N MET A 1 -9.32 29.29 -2.62
CA MET A 1 -7.94 29.37 -3.15
C MET A 1 -7.49 27.94 -3.41
N GLY A 2 -6.93 27.67 -4.59
CA GLY A 2 -6.50 26.32 -4.94
C GLY A 2 -5.14 25.92 -4.36
N LEU A 3 -4.84 24.62 -4.38
CA LEU A 3 -3.60 24.04 -3.85
C LEU A 3 -2.35 24.61 -4.54
N LYS A 4 -2.39 24.89 -5.85
CA LYS A 4 -1.27 25.49 -6.61
C LYS A 4 -1.01 26.91 -6.18
N GLU A 5 -2.05 27.69 -5.93
CA GLU A 5 -1.87 29.04 -5.40
C GLU A 5 -1.23 29.00 -4.00
N TYR A 6 -1.67 28.09 -3.13
CA TYR A 6 -1.00 27.87 -1.83
C TYR A 6 0.46 27.41 -1.97
N LEU A 7 0.78 26.62 -3.01
CA LEU A 7 2.15 26.22 -3.33
C LEU A 7 3.01 27.40 -3.80
N GLN A 8 2.46 28.26 -4.65
CA GLN A 8 3.16 29.47 -5.13
C GLN A 8 3.46 30.45 -4.00
N ARG A 9 2.54 30.56 -3.03
CA ARG A 9 2.72 31.39 -1.82
C ARG A 9 3.63 30.77 -0.77
N GLY A 10 3.94 29.48 -0.90
CA GLY A 10 4.74 28.72 0.06
C GLY A 10 3.98 28.30 1.33
N ASP A 11 2.65 28.44 1.33
CA ASP A 11 1.76 27.99 2.41
C ASP A 11 1.65 26.46 2.43
N VAL A 12 1.86 25.81 1.29
CA VAL A 12 2.09 24.37 1.17
C VAL A 12 3.37 24.16 0.38
N LYS A 13 4.16 23.14 0.72
CA LYS A 13 5.35 22.73 -0.06
C LYS A 13 5.37 21.23 -0.21
N VAL A 14 5.68 20.79 -1.42
CA VAL A 14 5.84 19.38 -1.79
C VAL A 14 7.33 19.04 -1.78
N TRP A 15 7.69 17.81 -1.45
CA TRP A 15 9.07 17.35 -1.57
C TRP A 15 9.52 17.28 -3.03
N ASP A 16 10.78 17.62 -3.31
CA ASP A 16 11.33 17.57 -4.67
C ASP A 16 11.28 16.15 -5.26
N ASP A 17 11.42 15.14 -4.40
CA ASP A 17 11.37 13.74 -4.78
C ASP A 17 10.02 13.35 -5.41
N VAL A 18 8.91 14.03 -5.08
CA VAL A 18 7.57 13.77 -5.64
C VAL A 18 7.54 14.05 -7.14
N TYR A 19 8.39 14.94 -7.66
CA TYR A 19 8.48 15.20 -9.11
C TYR A 19 9.25 14.13 -9.86
N ASP A 20 10.08 13.33 -9.17
CA ASP A 20 10.87 12.27 -9.77
C ASP A 20 10.06 10.97 -9.92
N THR A 21 9.73 10.64 -11.17
CA THR A 21 9.01 9.41 -11.53
C THR A 21 9.81 8.15 -11.22
N SER A 22 11.15 8.20 -11.21
CA SER A 22 11.99 7.03 -10.94
C SER A 22 11.89 6.56 -9.48
N LEU A 23 11.42 7.43 -8.59
CA LEU A 23 11.26 7.14 -7.16
C LEU A 23 9.88 6.57 -6.82
N ASP A 24 8.94 6.51 -7.76
CA ASP A 24 7.59 5.97 -7.50
C ASP A 24 7.62 4.50 -7.09
N ASP A 25 8.52 3.73 -7.70
CA ASP A 25 8.69 2.30 -7.41
C ASP A 25 9.66 2.05 -6.25
N LYS A 26 10.39 3.09 -5.81
CA LYS A 26 11.30 3.04 -4.66
C LYS A 26 10.59 3.14 -3.31
N ALA A 27 9.26 3.20 -3.29
CA ALA A 27 8.47 3.19 -2.06
C ALA A 27 8.61 1.89 -1.21
N ALA A 28 9.25 0.84 -1.75
CA ALA A 28 9.69 -0.35 -1.02
C ALA A 28 11.23 -0.39 -0.92
N PRO A 29 11.83 0.25 0.10
CA PRO A 29 13.26 0.11 0.33
C PRO A 29 13.58 -1.32 0.79
N ASN A 30 14.78 -1.79 0.47
CA ASN A 30 15.33 -3.03 0.96
C ASN A 30 16.42 -2.74 2.01
N LEU A 31 16.41 -3.43 3.15
CA LEU A 31 17.34 -3.17 4.25
C LEU A 31 18.80 -3.49 3.85
N CYS A 32 19.03 -4.54 3.07
CA CYS A 32 20.34 -4.88 2.50
C CYS A 32 20.90 -3.74 1.64
N ASP A 33 20.10 -3.17 0.75
CA ASP A 33 20.55 -2.07 -0.12
C ASP A 33 20.78 -0.78 0.65
N VAL A 34 20.01 -0.52 1.71
CA VAL A 34 20.29 0.59 2.64
C VAL A 34 21.63 0.36 3.36
N TYR A 35 21.84 -0.84 3.90
CA TYR A 35 23.06 -1.20 4.63
C TYR A 35 24.32 -1.09 3.75
N PHE A 36 24.25 -1.54 2.50
CA PHE A 36 25.36 -1.43 1.54
C PHE A 36 25.43 -0.09 0.80
N ARG A 37 24.57 0.88 1.14
CA ARG A 37 24.47 2.19 0.48
C ARG A 37 24.25 2.10 -1.05
N ARG A 38 23.44 1.13 -1.48
CA ARG A 38 23.01 0.93 -2.88
C ARG A 38 21.62 1.47 -3.18
N GLU A 39 20.89 1.86 -2.14
CA GLU A 39 19.57 2.50 -2.28
C GLU A 39 19.69 4.02 -2.41
N VAL A 40 18.62 4.68 -2.87
CA VAL A 40 18.59 6.13 -3.03
C VAL A 40 18.87 6.88 -1.72
N PRO A 41 19.45 8.10 -1.78
CA PRO A 41 19.80 8.90 -0.59
C PRO A 41 18.65 9.08 0.40
N LEU A 42 17.41 9.12 -0.09
CA LEU A 42 16.19 9.16 0.71
C LEU A 42 16.10 8.07 1.79
N TYR A 43 16.73 6.90 1.55
CA TYR A 43 16.76 5.79 2.49
C TYR A 43 18.13 5.54 3.11
N THR A 44 19.22 5.92 2.46
CA THR A 44 20.59 5.66 2.93
C THR A 44 21.17 6.77 3.79
N ASP A 45 20.78 8.03 3.58
CA ASP A 45 21.17 9.16 4.43
C ASP A 45 20.24 9.25 5.65
N PRO A 46 20.74 9.12 6.89
CA PRO A 46 19.89 9.12 8.08
C PRO A 46 19.10 10.42 8.24
N LYS A 47 19.69 11.58 7.94
CA LYS A 47 19.01 12.88 8.11
C LYS A 47 17.88 13.02 7.10
N GLU A 48 18.15 12.67 5.85
CA GLU A 48 17.16 12.73 4.79
C GLU A 48 16.02 11.74 5.00
N PHE A 49 16.34 10.53 5.49
CA PHE A 49 15.37 9.54 5.89
C PHE A 49 14.43 10.09 6.98
N PHE A 50 14.97 10.60 8.10
CA PHE A 50 14.14 11.11 9.19
C PHE A 50 13.32 12.36 8.83
N LYS A 51 13.77 13.19 7.87
CA LYS A 51 12.94 14.27 7.32
C LYS A 51 11.67 13.73 6.66
N HIS A 52 11.74 12.62 5.94
CA HIS A 52 10.60 12.02 5.23
C HIS A 52 9.82 10.99 6.05
N THR A 53 10.32 10.64 7.24
CA THR A 53 9.68 9.66 8.12
C THR A 53 8.71 10.34 9.07
N TYR A 54 7.49 9.81 9.13
CA TYR A 54 6.57 10.07 10.23
C TYR A 54 6.84 9.02 11.33
N LEU A 55 7.38 9.46 12.46
CA LEU A 55 7.63 8.58 13.59
C LEU A 55 6.30 8.29 14.31
N THR A 56 5.70 7.14 13.99
CA THR A 56 4.46 6.71 14.64
C THR A 56 4.68 6.49 16.14
N LYS A 57 3.59 6.54 16.90
CA LYS A 57 3.64 6.21 18.34
C LYS A 57 4.25 4.82 18.57
N SER A 58 3.86 3.83 17.76
CA SER A 58 4.38 2.46 17.88
C SER A 58 5.88 2.36 17.58
N MET A 59 6.38 3.08 16.56
CA MET A 59 7.81 3.14 16.27
C MET A 59 8.59 3.82 17.39
N ARG A 60 8.07 4.94 17.93
CA ARG A 60 8.68 5.64 19.07
C ARG A 60 8.80 4.72 20.29
N GLU A 61 7.70 4.06 20.67
CA GLU A 61 7.67 3.13 21.80
C GLU A 61 8.62 1.95 21.60
N LEU A 62 8.70 1.41 20.38
CA LEU A 62 9.66 0.35 20.04
C LEU A 62 11.12 0.80 20.26
N ILE A 63 11.48 2.01 19.80
CA ILE A 63 12.83 2.55 20.00
C ILE A 63 13.11 2.75 21.49
N GLU A 64 12.14 3.28 22.24
CA GLU A 64 12.25 3.49 23.68
C GLU A 64 12.46 2.19 24.45
N GLU A 65 11.73 1.13 24.11
CA GLU A 65 11.85 -0.18 24.76
C GLU A 65 13.12 -0.93 24.36
N ILE A 66 13.57 -0.81 23.11
CA ILE A 66 14.88 -1.31 22.72
C ILE A 66 15.96 -0.59 23.52
N ALA A 67 15.87 0.74 23.69
CA ALA A 67 16.80 1.47 24.54
C ALA A 67 16.77 0.98 26.00
N ASP A 68 15.60 0.66 26.56
CA ASP A 68 15.49 0.05 27.90
C ASP A 68 16.19 -1.32 27.96
N SER A 69 16.00 -2.19 26.97
CA SER A 69 16.70 -3.48 26.85
C SER A 69 18.22 -3.30 26.78
N LEU A 70 18.69 -2.30 26.01
CA LEU A 70 20.10 -1.98 25.87
C LEU A 70 20.74 -1.37 27.12
N GLU A 71 19.95 -0.73 27.99
CA GLU A 71 20.36 -0.26 29.32
C GLU A 71 20.40 -1.39 30.37
N GLY A 72 19.91 -2.59 30.03
CA GLY A 72 19.79 -3.72 30.97
C GLY A 72 18.58 -3.61 31.89
N LYS A 73 17.58 -2.78 31.55
CA LYS A 73 16.32 -2.73 32.31
C LYS A 73 15.47 -3.95 32.01
N LYS A 74 14.62 -4.31 32.97
CA LYS A 74 13.63 -5.39 32.78
C LYS A 74 12.62 -4.99 31.69
N GLY A 75 12.39 -5.89 30.74
CA GLY A 75 11.47 -5.68 29.63
C GLY A 75 11.58 -6.79 28.59
N SER A 76 10.99 -6.57 27.43
CA SER A 76 11.11 -7.44 26.27
C SER A 76 12.45 -7.23 25.57
N ASN A 77 13.16 -8.31 25.27
CA ASN A 77 14.35 -8.29 24.42
C ASN A 77 14.05 -8.75 22.98
N ILE A 78 12.84 -9.23 22.73
CA ILE A 78 12.43 -9.81 21.45
C ILE A 78 11.19 -9.06 20.96
N PHE A 79 11.32 -8.46 19.79
CA PHE A 79 10.31 -7.64 19.14
C PHE A 79 9.96 -8.24 17.78
N LEU A 80 8.69 -8.58 17.58
CA LEU A 80 8.19 -9.11 16.31
C LEU A 80 7.42 -8.01 15.57
N LEU A 81 7.99 -7.56 14.45
CA LEU A 81 7.32 -6.64 13.55
C LEU A 81 6.33 -7.42 12.69
N THR A 82 5.05 -7.09 12.87
CA THR A 82 3.93 -7.65 12.10
C THR A 82 3.18 -6.49 11.46
N SER A 83 2.17 -6.77 10.65
CA SER A 83 1.46 -5.71 9.93
C SER A 83 -0.05 -5.89 9.99
N LEU A 84 -0.79 -5.01 10.66
CA LEU A 84 -2.26 -4.93 10.50
C LEU A 84 -2.63 -4.55 9.05
N PHE A 85 -1.84 -3.65 8.45
CA PHE A 85 -2.08 -3.01 7.16
C PHE A 85 -0.92 -3.19 6.17
N GLY A 86 -0.27 -4.36 6.14
CA GLY A 86 0.66 -4.77 5.07
C GLY A 86 1.82 -3.82 4.75
N GLY A 87 2.24 -2.96 5.69
CA GLY A 87 3.28 -1.96 5.45
C GLY A 87 4.09 -1.60 6.70
N GLY A 88 5.26 -0.99 6.47
CA GLY A 88 6.07 -0.37 7.52
C GLY A 88 7.11 -1.23 8.21
N LYS A 89 7.17 -2.56 7.99
CA LYS A 89 8.15 -3.45 8.66
C LYS A 89 9.60 -3.10 8.32
N THR A 90 9.97 -3.17 7.05
CA THR A 90 11.33 -2.82 6.58
C THR A 90 11.64 -1.35 6.83
N HIS A 91 10.67 -0.45 6.66
CA HIS A 91 10.85 0.96 7.00
C HIS A 91 11.19 1.15 8.48
N THR A 92 10.54 0.43 9.40
CA THR A 92 10.87 0.43 10.83
C THR A 92 12.24 -0.16 11.10
N LEU A 93 12.64 -1.23 10.42
CA LEU A 93 14.01 -1.75 10.57
C LEU A 93 15.06 -0.74 10.11
N ILE A 94 14.79 0.02 9.04
CA ILE A 94 15.65 1.13 8.59
C ILE A 94 15.64 2.28 9.62
N THR A 95 14.48 2.63 10.18
CA THR A 95 14.37 3.59 11.29
C THR A 95 15.23 3.19 12.47
N LEU A 96 15.19 1.91 12.87
CA LEU A 96 16.03 1.38 13.95
C LEU A 96 17.51 1.42 13.58
N TYR A 97 17.86 0.99 12.38
CA TYR A 97 19.25 1.05 11.89
C TYR A 97 19.80 2.47 12.00
N HIS A 98 19.11 3.46 11.44
CA HIS A 98 19.54 4.86 11.48
C HIS A 98 19.51 5.47 12.87
N ALA A 99 18.49 5.16 13.69
CA ALA A 99 18.35 5.74 15.03
C ALA A 99 19.48 5.29 15.97
N PHE A 100 19.93 4.04 15.87
CA PHE A 100 20.99 3.50 16.73
C PHE A 100 22.39 3.66 16.14
N GLU A 101 22.55 3.74 14.82
CA GLU A 101 23.85 4.01 14.16
C GLU A 101 24.18 5.51 14.14
N SER A 102 23.16 6.38 14.04
CA SER A 102 23.32 7.83 13.94
C SER A 102 22.24 8.59 14.74
N PRO A 103 22.25 8.50 16.08
CA PRO A 103 21.20 9.05 16.94
C PRO A 103 20.92 10.55 16.74
N GLU A 104 21.95 11.34 16.47
CA GLU A 104 21.82 12.79 16.24
C GLU A 104 20.93 13.13 15.04
N SER A 105 20.81 12.24 14.05
CA SER A 105 19.95 12.45 12.89
C SER A 105 18.46 12.40 13.23
N LEU A 106 18.10 11.83 14.39
CA LEU A 106 16.73 11.79 14.89
C LEU A 106 16.34 13.09 15.62
N ARG A 107 17.30 13.97 15.94
CA ARG A 107 17.11 15.10 16.86
C ARG A 107 16.03 16.09 16.42
N ASP A 108 15.96 16.39 15.11
CA ASP A 108 14.95 17.30 14.56
C ASP A 108 13.52 16.74 14.66
N LEU A 109 13.41 15.40 14.70
CA LEU A 109 12.13 14.71 14.82
C LEU A 109 11.76 14.45 16.29
N ASP A 110 12.75 14.11 17.12
CA ASP A 110 12.59 13.82 18.54
C ASP A 110 13.90 13.98 19.32
N GLU A 111 14.14 15.19 19.83
CA GLU A 111 15.34 15.51 20.60
C GLU A 111 15.51 14.64 21.86
N LYS A 112 14.41 14.32 22.55
CA LYS A 112 14.45 13.53 23.78
C LYS A 112 14.88 12.09 23.49
N LEU A 113 14.35 11.51 22.42
CA LEU A 113 14.68 10.16 21.99
C LEU A 113 16.12 10.09 21.47
N ALA A 114 16.55 11.04 20.64
CA ALA A 114 17.93 11.16 20.17
C ALA A 114 18.93 11.25 21.34
N ALA A 115 18.66 12.10 22.33
CA ALA A 115 19.50 12.25 23.52
C ALA A 115 19.51 11.00 24.41
N ARG A 116 18.43 10.21 24.42
CA ARG A 116 18.36 8.95 25.15
C ARG A 116 19.22 7.88 24.48
N ILE A 117 19.08 7.69 23.18
CA ILE A 117 19.89 6.71 22.44
C ILE A 117 21.37 7.07 22.51
N SER A 118 21.72 8.35 22.39
CA SER A 118 23.11 8.82 22.49
C SER A 118 23.77 8.50 23.84
N ARG A 119 22.99 8.41 24.93
CA ARG A 119 23.50 8.04 26.27
C ARG A 119 23.89 6.56 26.39
N LEU A 120 23.44 5.70 25.48
CA LEU A 120 23.84 4.29 25.42
C LEU A 120 25.31 4.14 24.99
N GLY A 121 25.91 5.18 24.43
CA GLY A 121 27.23 5.13 23.81
C GLY A 121 27.18 4.40 22.47
N ARG A 122 28.26 3.70 22.14
CA ARG A 122 28.35 2.92 20.90
C ARG A 122 27.41 1.70 20.99
N VAL A 123 26.39 1.66 20.17
CA VAL A 123 25.52 0.48 19.97
C VAL A 123 25.98 -0.28 18.74
N LYS A 124 26.04 -1.60 18.82
CA LYS A 124 26.35 -2.46 17.69
C LYS A 124 25.05 -2.88 17.00
N VAL A 125 24.85 -2.44 15.76
CA VAL A 125 23.69 -2.85 14.95
C VAL A 125 24.08 -3.99 14.00
N VAL A 126 23.60 -5.20 14.28
CA VAL A 126 23.78 -6.39 13.45
C VAL A 126 22.61 -6.48 12.47
N VAL A 127 22.87 -6.15 11.20
CA VAL A 127 21.89 -6.27 10.13
C VAL A 127 21.99 -7.65 9.46
N MET A 128 20.87 -8.36 9.42
CA MET A 128 20.68 -9.67 8.79
C MET A 128 19.41 -9.64 7.92
N ASP A 129 19.54 -9.22 6.66
CA ASP A 129 18.45 -9.27 5.69
C ASP A 129 18.52 -10.58 4.90
N ALA A 130 17.54 -11.46 5.09
CA ALA A 130 17.54 -12.80 4.51
C ALA A 130 17.13 -12.86 3.04
N SER A 131 16.83 -11.71 2.41
CA SER A 131 16.71 -11.59 0.97
C SER A 131 18.07 -11.61 0.23
N SER A 132 19.19 -11.54 0.96
CA SER A 132 20.53 -11.50 0.37
C SER A 132 21.51 -12.45 1.06
N THR A 133 22.17 -13.30 0.26
CA THR A 133 23.25 -14.21 0.70
C THR A 133 24.47 -13.47 1.24
N LYS A 134 24.64 -12.17 0.94
CA LYS A 134 25.68 -11.31 1.50
C LYS A 134 25.47 -10.99 2.98
N LEU A 135 24.23 -11.03 3.47
CA LEU A 135 23.89 -10.75 4.87
C LEU A 135 23.38 -11.98 5.61
N VAL A 136 22.84 -12.97 4.90
CA VAL A 136 22.38 -14.26 5.42
C VAL A 136 22.71 -15.37 4.40
N PRO A 137 23.89 -16.01 4.49
CA PRO A 137 24.27 -17.08 3.58
C PRO A 137 23.58 -18.41 3.93
N HIS A 138 23.65 -19.35 3.00
CA HIS A 138 23.26 -20.75 3.20
C HIS A 138 24.30 -21.70 2.58
N PRO A 139 24.29 -23.01 2.91
CA PRO A 139 25.43 -23.87 2.59
C PRO A 139 25.74 -24.04 1.09
N ALA A 140 24.75 -23.82 0.21
CA ALA A 140 24.93 -23.86 -1.23
C ALA A 140 25.48 -22.54 -1.82
N GLU A 141 25.29 -21.42 -1.11
CA GLU A 141 25.80 -20.10 -1.50
C GLU A 141 26.43 -19.42 -0.26
N PRO A 142 27.65 -19.86 0.12
CA PRO A 142 28.32 -19.32 1.28
C PRO A 142 28.80 -17.88 1.05
N TYR A 143 28.92 -17.13 2.14
CA TYR A 143 29.59 -15.84 2.13
C TYR A 143 31.11 -16.04 2.17
N GLU A 144 31.81 -15.44 1.21
CA GLU A 144 33.26 -15.44 1.14
C GLU A 144 33.82 -14.35 2.05
N ALA A 145 34.41 -14.73 3.18
CA ALA A 145 35.18 -13.85 4.05
C ALA A 145 36.68 -13.96 3.71
N GLU A 146 37.51 -13.06 4.23
CA GLU A 146 38.95 -13.13 4.02
C GLU A 146 39.53 -14.43 4.60
N GLY A 147 39.86 -15.38 3.72
CA GLY A 147 40.53 -16.64 4.08
C GLY A 147 39.61 -17.79 4.52
N PHE A 148 38.29 -17.60 4.61
CA PHE A 148 37.35 -18.67 4.95
C PHE A 148 35.92 -18.40 4.42
N LYS A 149 35.07 -19.42 4.47
CA LYS A 149 33.68 -19.36 3.99
C LYS A 149 32.69 -19.49 5.13
N ILE A 150 31.71 -18.60 5.17
CA ILE A 150 30.61 -18.64 6.12
C ILE A 150 29.40 -19.28 5.44
N ARG A 151 28.94 -20.42 5.94
CA ARG A 151 27.93 -21.26 5.26
C ARG A 151 26.52 -21.12 5.82
N THR A 152 26.37 -20.64 7.04
CA THR A 152 25.10 -20.72 7.77
C THR A 152 24.69 -19.37 8.34
N ILE A 153 23.38 -19.22 8.61
CA ILE A 153 22.82 -18.02 9.25
C ILE A 153 23.44 -17.77 10.63
N TRP A 154 23.68 -18.82 11.42
CA TRP A 154 24.32 -18.69 12.73
C TRP A 154 25.81 -18.40 12.61
N GLY A 155 26.49 -18.99 11.62
CA GLY A 155 27.84 -18.64 11.19
C GLY A 155 27.99 -17.14 10.98
N MET A 156 27.07 -16.58 10.18
CA MET A 156 27.05 -15.16 9.85
C MET A 156 26.74 -14.28 11.06
N LEU A 157 25.80 -14.68 11.92
CA LEU A 157 25.54 -13.96 13.18
C LEU A 157 26.80 -13.87 14.04
N ALA A 158 27.48 -15.00 14.29
CA ALA A 158 28.69 -14.97 15.11
C ALA A 158 29.83 -14.20 14.44
N TYR A 159 29.97 -14.27 13.12
CA TYR A 159 30.93 -13.45 12.38
C TYR A 159 30.67 -11.96 12.57
N LYS A 160 29.42 -11.51 12.39
CA LYS A 160 29.04 -10.11 12.64
C LYS A 160 29.24 -9.71 14.09
N LEU A 161 29.08 -10.63 15.05
CA LEU A 161 29.40 -10.42 16.46
C LEU A 161 30.90 -10.40 16.77
N GLY A 162 31.77 -10.87 15.86
CA GLY A 162 33.21 -11.02 16.08
C GLY A 162 33.58 -12.26 16.90
N ARG A 163 32.71 -13.29 16.87
CA ARG A 163 32.78 -14.52 17.68
C ARG A 163 32.71 -15.79 16.82
N TYR A 164 33.04 -15.69 15.52
CA TYR A 164 32.94 -16.83 14.57
C TYR A 164 33.74 -18.06 15.03
N ALA A 165 34.95 -17.85 15.57
CA ALA A 165 35.80 -18.93 16.06
C ALA A 165 35.10 -19.85 17.09
N ASP A 166 34.17 -19.32 17.89
CA ASP A 166 33.44 -20.08 18.91
C ASP A 166 32.45 -21.11 18.31
N ILE A 167 32.08 -20.92 17.04
CA ILE A 167 31.06 -21.72 16.34
C ILE A 167 31.50 -22.24 14.97
N GLU A 168 32.76 -22.07 14.57
CA GLU A 168 33.27 -22.49 13.26
C GLU A 168 32.99 -23.97 12.96
N HIS A 169 33.17 -24.84 13.96
CA HIS A 169 32.85 -26.27 13.88
C HIS A 169 31.35 -26.58 13.62
N LEU A 170 30.47 -25.61 13.86
CA LEU A 170 29.03 -25.70 13.58
C LEU A 170 28.64 -25.05 12.24
N ASP A 171 29.56 -24.41 11.53
CA ASP A 171 29.27 -23.69 10.28
C ASP A 171 29.35 -24.59 9.04
N SER A 172 28.48 -25.60 9.01
CA SER A 172 28.36 -26.52 7.87
C SER A 172 26.92 -26.97 7.64
N LYS A 173 26.63 -27.48 6.43
CA LYS A 173 25.32 -28.07 6.07
C LYS A 173 24.90 -29.19 7.03
N GLY A 174 25.86 -30.05 7.39
CA GLY A 174 25.65 -31.24 8.21
C GLY A 174 25.54 -30.95 9.70
N SER A 175 26.15 -29.87 10.18
CA SER A 175 26.18 -29.52 11.60
C SER A 175 24.78 -29.27 12.17
N PRO A 176 24.54 -29.56 13.45
CA PRO A 176 23.31 -29.15 14.13
C PRO A 176 23.27 -27.62 14.29
N ALA A 177 22.06 -27.07 14.45
CA ALA A 177 21.91 -25.70 14.91
C ALA A 177 22.59 -25.54 16.29
N PRO A 178 23.26 -24.41 16.58
CA PRO A 178 23.83 -24.16 17.89
C PRO A 178 22.76 -24.25 18.99
N ASP A 179 23.14 -24.84 20.12
CA ASP A 179 22.28 -24.89 21.30
C ASP A 179 22.20 -23.53 22.01
N ILE A 180 21.31 -23.46 23.00
CA ILE A 180 21.02 -22.23 23.74
C ILE A 180 22.27 -21.71 24.48
N GLU A 181 23.06 -22.58 25.09
CA GLU A 181 24.24 -22.18 25.86
C GLU A 181 25.35 -21.64 24.95
N LYS A 182 25.56 -22.26 23.79
CA LYS A 182 26.50 -21.76 22.79
C LYS A 182 26.06 -20.39 22.26
N LEU A 183 24.78 -20.21 21.94
CA LEU A 183 24.24 -18.92 21.50
C LEU A 183 24.38 -17.86 22.60
N ARG A 184 24.07 -18.21 23.85
CA ARG A 184 24.24 -17.32 25.00
C ARG A 184 25.69 -16.89 25.19
N SER A 185 26.64 -17.80 24.98
CA SER A 185 28.07 -17.52 25.08
C SER A 185 28.56 -16.52 24.02
N ILE A 186 28.15 -16.68 22.75
CA ILE A 186 28.54 -15.73 21.70
C ILE A 186 27.85 -14.37 21.84
N LEU A 187 26.60 -14.35 22.32
CA LEU A 187 25.81 -13.15 22.51
C LEU A 187 26.31 -12.33 23.71
N SER A 188 26.46 -12.96 24.89
CA SER A 188 26.99 -12.29 26.08
C SER A 188 28.46 -11.85 25.92
N GLY A 189 29.16 -12.45 24.95
CA GLY A 189 30.50 -12.06 24.54
C GLY A 189 30.60 -10.73 23.78
N ALA A 190 29.49 -10.11 23.40
CA ALA A 190 29.47 -8.80 22.75
C ALA A 190 29.90 -7.70 23.74
N LYS A 191 30.84 -6.84 23.33
CA LYS A 191 31.37 -5.76 24.19
C LYS A 191 30.38 -4.60 24.33
N ASP A 192 29.72 -4.26 23.23
CA ASP A 192 28.80 -3.14 23.09
C ASP A 192 27.35 -3.63 23.23
N PRO A 193 26.40 -2.78 23.72
CA PRO A 193 24.98 -3.09 23.60
C PRO A 193 24.65 -3.40 22.15
N THR A 194 23.89 -4.46 21.90
CA THR A 194 23.73 -5.01 20.56
C THR A 194 22.26 -5.12 20.16
N ILE A 195 21.93 -4.63 18.96
CA ILE A 195 20.64 -4.86 18.32
C ILE A 195 20.85 -5.79 17.13
N ILE A 196 20.03 -6.82 17.03
CA ILE A 196 19.98 -7.73 15.87
C ILE A 196 18.70 -7.44 15.10
N LEU A 197 18.85 -7.00 13.85
CA LEU A 197 17.76 -6.72 12.92
C LEU A 197 17.69 -7.86 11.90
N LEU A 198 16.59 -8.63 11.92
CA LEU A 198 16.36 -9.75 11.01
C LEU A 198 15.17 -9.44 10.09
N ASP A 199 15.45 -9.25 8.80
CA ASP A 199 14.44 -9.01 7.75
C ASP A 199 14.25 -10.27 6.87
N GLU A 200 13.07 -10.40 6.25
CA GLU A 200 12.73 -11.41 5.23
C GLU A 200 13.03 -12.89 5.60
N ILE A 201 12.96 -13.25 6.89
CA ILE A 201 13.27 -14.61 7.35
C ILE A 201 12.29 -15.67 6.85
N VAL A 202 11.03 -15.29 6.63
CA VAL A 202 9.96 -16.23 6.21
C VAL A 202 10.21 -16.75 4.78
N PRO A 203 10.39 -15.90 3.75
CA PRO A 203 10.77 -16.37 2.41
C PRO A 203 12.08 -17.17 2.40
N TYR A 204 13.06 -16.76 3.20
CA TYR A 204 14.33 -17.48 3.30
C TYR A 204 14.13 -18.93 3.77
N VAL A 205 13.43 -19.15 4.90
CA VAL A 205 13.14 -20.50 5.40
C VAL A 205 12.26 -21.27 4.43
N PHE A 206 11.30 -20.60 3.78
CA PHE A 206 10.46 -21.22 2.75
C PHE A 206 11.32 -21.79 1.61
N ASN A 207 12.22 -20.98 1.05
CA ASN A 207 13.09 -21.43 -0.03
C ASN A 207 13.99 -22.59 0.39
N MET A 208 14.53 -22.56 1.62
CA MET A 208 15.36 -23.65 2.13
C MET A 208 14.57 -24.94 2.34
N THR A 209 13.39 -24.87 2.96
CA THR A 209 12.56 -26.05 3.27
C THR A 209 11.92 -26.68 2.02
N ARG A 210 11.78 -25.93 0.92
CA ARG A 210 11.29 -26.40 -0.38
C ARG A 210 12.39 -26.87 -1.33
N SER A 211 13.66 -26.62 -1.01
CA SER A 211 14.80 -27.13 -1.76
C SER A 211 15.12 -28.58 -1.36
N GLU A 212 15.29 -29.47 -2.34
CA GLU A 212 15.67 -30.87 -2.10
C GLU A 212 17.00 -30.97 -1.32
N ASP A 213 17.98 -30.15 -1.69
CA ASP A 213 19.30 -30.16 -1.06
C ASP A 213 19.32 -29.48 0.30
N LEU A 214 18.49 -28.46 0.54
CA LEU A 214 18.59 -27.60 1.73
C LEU A 214 17.45 -27.81 2.73
N LYS A 215 16.53 -28.75 2.49
CA LYS A 215 15.37 -28.97 3.35
C LYS A 215 15.74 -29.17 4.82
N ASP A 216 16.71 -30.04 5.10
CA ASP A 216 17.18 -30.31 6.46
C ASP A 216 17.83 -29.07 7.09
N TYR A 217 18.52 -28.25 6.28
CA TYR A 217 19.07 -26.98 6.74
C TYR A 217 17.95 -25.99 7.07
N GLY A 218 16.90 -25.89 6.25
CA GLY A 218 15.73 -25.06 6.54
C GLY A 218 15.06 -25.41 7.87
N GLU A 219 14.92 -26.70 8.17
CA GLU A 219 14.41 -27.19 9.46
C GLU A 219 15.35 -26.80 10.63
N LYS A 220 16.67 -26.92 10.43
CA LYS A 220 17.66 -26.45 11.41
C LYS A 220 17.64 -24.93 11.60
N VAL A 221 17.31 -24.15 10.59
CA VAL A 221 17.14 -22.69 10.72
C VAL A 221 15.97 -22.37 11.66
N ILE A 222 14.85 -23.09 11.57
CA ILE A 222 13.71 -22.91 12.48
C ILE A 222 14.13 -23.22 13.93
N LEU A 223 14.87 -24.31 14.13
CA LEU A 223 15.43 -24.66 15.45
C LEU A 223 16.43 -23.60 15.95
N PHE A 224 17.27 -23.06 15.06
CA PHE A 224 18.18 -21.97 15.39
C PHE A 224 17.43 -20.73 15.87
N LEU A 225 16.36 -20.31 15.18
CA LEU A 225 15.53 -19.17 15.59
C LEU A 225 14.88 -19.41 16.96
N GLU A 226 14.43 -20.63 17.22
CA GLU A 226 13.92 -21.04 18.53
C GLU A 226 14.98 -20.89 19.63
N ASN A 227 16.17 -21.45 19.40
CA ASN A 227 17.27 -21.43 20.36
C ASN A 227 17.80 -20.00 20.57
N LEU A 228 17.83 -19.19 19.51
CA LEU A 228 18.23 -17.79 19.55
C LEU A 228 17.28 -16.97 20.44
N ALA A 229 15.97 -17.14 20.26
CA ALA A 229 14.98 -16.49 21.11
C ALA A 229 15.16 -16.86 22.58
N LYS A 230 15.32 -18.16 22.89
CA LYS A 230 15.57 -18.64 24.27
C LYS A 230 16.90 -18.14 24.84
N ALA A 231 17.92 -17.99 24.00
CA ALA A 231 19.24 -17.51 24.44
C ALA A 231 19.23 -16.02 24.79
N ILE A 232 18.43 -15.21 24.09
CA ILE A 232 18.34 -13.75 24.27
C ILE A 232 17.44 -13.35 25.44
N GLU A 233 16.39 -14.11 25.74
CA GLU A 233 15.43 -13.78 26.80
C GLU A 233 16.07 -13.42 28.16
N PRO A 234 17.07 -14.15 28.70
CA PRO A 234 17.71 -13.80 29.97
C PRO A 234 18.88 -12.82 29.85
N LEU A 235 19.25 -12.39 28.64
CA LEU A 235 20.41 -11.53 28.42
C LEU A 235 20.05 -10.05 28.60
N GLU A 236 20.96 -9.31 29.22
CA GLU A 236 20.88 -7.85 29.27
C GLU A 236 21.64 -7.27 28.08
N ARG A 237 21.28 -6.04 27.68
CA ARG A 237 22.00 -5.27 26.65
C ARG A 237 21.95 -5.85 25.24
N ILE A 238 20.99 -6.75 24.96
CA ILE A 238 20.78 -7.36 23.65
C ILE A 238 19.31 -7.32 23.29
N ALA A 239 19.00 -6.76 22.12
CA ALA A 239 17.66 -6.74 21.55
C ALA A 239 17.63 -7.45 20.18
N LEU A 240 16.57 -8.21 19.93
CA LEU A 240 16.29 -8.89 18.67
C LEU A 240 14.99 -8.36 18.08
N VAL A 241 15.06 -7.84 16.86
CA VAL A 241 13.90 -7.36 16.11
C VAL A 241 13.76 -8.20 14.84
N ILE A 242 12.63 -8.85 14.66
CA ILE A 242 12.36 -9.74 13.52
C ILE A 242 11.11 -9.28 12.80
N SER A 243 11.18 -9.10 11.49
CA SER A 243 9.99 -8.93 10.66
C SER A 243 9.40 -10.28 10.26
N ILE A 244 8.10 -10.46 10.49
CA ILE A 244 7.36 -11.64 10.06
C ILE A 244 6.26 -11.19 9.07
N GLN A 245 6.12 -11.92 7.98
CA GLN A 245 5.02 -11.77 7.03
C GLN A 245 3.71 -12.35 7.61
N ALA A 246 3.20 -11.68 8.65
CA ALA A 246 1.95 -12.00 9.31
C ALA A 246 1.12 -10.72 9.51
N GLU A 247 -0.17 -10.81 9.16
CA GLU A 247 -1.17 -9.79 9.44
C GLU A 247 -2.04 -10.17 10.62
N TYR A 248 -1.93 -9.43 11.72
CA TYR A 248 -2.87 -9.60 12.82
C TYR A 248 -4.18 -8.88 12.49
N ARG A 249 -5.34 -9.51 12.69
CA ARG A 249 -6.65 -8.86 12.65
C ARG A 249 -7.49 -9.39 13.80
N LYS A 250 -8.03 -8.48 14.63
CA LYS A 250 -8.80 -8.85 15.84
C LYS A 250 -8.06 -9.85 16.76
N GLY A 251 -6.73 -9.73 16.86
CA GLY A 251 -5.89 -10.61 17.67
C GLY A 251 -5.46 -11.93 17.00
N GLU A 252 -5.98 -12.26 15.82
CA GLU A 252 -5.62 -13.48 15.09
C GLU A 252 -4.63 -13.20 13.94
N PRO A 253 -3.55 -13.98 13.81
CA PRO A 253 -2.63 -13.84 12.68
C PRO A 253 -3.22 -14.45 11.40
N ARG A 254 -3.02 -13.76 10.29
CA ARG A 254 -3.30 -14.19 8.92
C ARG A 254 -2.00 -14.13 8.13
N TYR A 255 -1.82 -15.06 7.22
CA TYR A 255 -0.60 -15.18 6.45
C TYR A 255 -0.92 -15.19 4.96
N GLU A 256 0.06 -14.79 4.16
CA GLU A 256 0.04 -15.05 2.73
C GLU A 256 -0.06 -16.56 2.50
N GLU A 257 -0.91 -16.96 1.55
CA GLU A 257 -1.24 -18.37 1.33
C GLU A 257 -0.01 -19.21 1.00
N LEU A 258 0.93 -18.65 0.23
CA LEU A 258 2.19 -19.29 -0.13
C LEU A 258 3.07 -19.60 1.08
N TYR A 259 3.13 -18.72 2.07
CA TYR A 259 4.06 -18.78 3.20
C TYR A 259 3.43 -19.24 4.51
N ARG A 260 2.14 -19.58 4.51
CA ARG A 260 1.34 -19.80 5.73
C ARG A 260 1.96 -20.81 6.69
N ASP A 261 2.32 -21.99 6.20
CA ASP A 261 2.88 -23.09 6.99
C ASP A 261 4.20 -22.70 7.66
N VAL A 262 5.10 -22.07 6.90
CA VAL A 262 6.42 -21.63 7.37
C VAL A 262 6.30 -20.46 8.34
N ALA A 263 5.48 -19.46 8.02
CA ALA A 263 5.27 -18.28 8.86
C ALA A 263 4.65 -18.66 10.22
N GLU A 264 3.63 -19.53 10.22
CA GLU A 264 3.04 -20.06 11.46
C GLU A 264 4.06 -20.82 12.30
N LYS A 265 4.87 -21.66 11.65
CA LYS A 265 5.90 -22.44 12.33
C LYS A 265 6.95 -21.52 12.96
N ILE A 266 7.51 -20.57 12.22
CA ILE A 266 8.48 -19.59 12.73
C ILE A 266 7.89 -18.80 13.89
N LEU A 267 6.69 -18.25 13.73
CA LEU A 267 6.04 -17.45 14.76
C LEU A 267 5.83 -18.25 16.06
N ARG A 268 5.40 -19.51 15.96
CA ARG A 268 5.23 -20.41 17.11
C ARG A 268 6.54 -20.68 17.86
N HIS A 269 7.65 -20.81 17.14
CA HIS A 269 8.95 -21.14 17.73
C HIS A 269 9.67 -19.91 18.31
N ILE A 270 9.41 -18.71 17.78
CA ILE A 270 10.01 -17.48 18.29
C ILE A 270 9.17 -16.86 19.41
N ARG A 271 7.84 -16.96 19.35
CA ARG A 271 6.95 -16.32 20.34
C ARG A 271 7.16 -16.90 21.73
N ARG A 272 7.54 -16.02 22.66
CA ARG A 272 7.64 -16.25 24.10
C ARG A 272 6.64 -15.37 24.84
N GLU A 273 6.49 -15.60 26.14
CA GLU A 273 5.63 -14.78 27.01
C GLU A 273 6.11 -13.32 27.05
N THR A 274 7.42 -13.11 27.02
CA THR A 274 8.07 -11.79 27.03
C THR A 274 8.16 -11.16 25.64
N THR A 275 7.76 -11.84 24.57
CA THR A 275 7.87 -11.32 23.19
C THR A 275 6.84 -10.22 22.95
N LYS A 276 7.31 -9.06 22.48
CA LYS A 276 6.42 -7.97 22.09
C LYS A 276 6.09 -8.03 20.60
N ILE A 277 4.79 -8.11 20.28
CA ILE A 277 4.30 -7.96 18.91
C ILE A 277 4.08 -6.47 18.66
N VAL A 278 4.70 -5.95 17.61
CA VAL A 278 4.65 -4.53 17.24
C VAL A 278 4.04 -4.40 15.86
N VAL A 279 3.07 -3.50 15.74
CA VAL A 279 2.48 -3.11 14.45
C VAL A 279 2.90 -1.68 14.16
N PRO A 280 3.90 -1.46 13.28
CA PRO A 280 4.55 -0.16 13.21
C PRO A 280 3.67 0.98 12.69
N VAL A 281 2.72 0.66 11.81
CA VAL A 281 1.82 1.64 11.19
C VAL A 281 0.39 1.19 11.45
N ALA A 282 -0.30 1.93 12.31
CA ALA A 282 -1.72 1.76 12.56
C ALA A 282 -2.54 2.38 11.40
N PRO A 283 -3.82 2.00 11.21
CA PRO A 283 -4.65 2.60 10.17
C PRO A 283 -4.82 4.12 10.35
N GLU A 284 -4.71 4.64 11.58
CA GLU A 284 -4.75 6.07 11.89
C GLU A 284 -3.50 6.82 11.41
N ASP A 285 -2.35 6.13 11.41
CA ASP A 285 -1.07 6.73 11.05
C ASP A 285 -0.95 6.98 9.54
N ILE A 286 -1.76 6.31 8.70
CA ILE A 286 -1.67 6.43 7.23
C ILE A 286 -1.79 7.89 6.77
N VAL A 287 -2.64 8.67 7.43
CA VAL A 287 -2.87 10.08 7.12
C VAL A 287 -1.57 10.87 7.29
N MET A 288 -0.91 10.70 8.43
CA MET A 288 0.32 11.42 8.74
C MET A 288 1.51 10.90 7.93
N VAL A 289 1.55 9.59 7.65
CA VAL A 289 2.54 9.00 6.73
C VAL A 289 2.42 9.62 5.35
N LEU A 290 1.22 9.70 4.77
CA LEU A 290 1.00 10.32 3.47
C LEU A 290 1.36 11.81 3.48
N LYS A 291 0.90 12.56 4.50
CA LYS A 291 1.26 13.98 4.63
C LYS A 291 2.76 14.19 4.66
N ARG A 292 3.49 13.42 5.48
CA ARG A 292 4.94 13.54 5.63
C ARG A 292 5.72 13.09 4.39
N ARG A 293 5.23 12.08 3.67
CA ARG A 293 5.88 11.54 2.46
C ARG A 293 5.63 12.36 1.20
N ILE A 294 4.62 13.24 1.20
CA ILE A 294 4.25 14.07 0.05
C ILE A 294 4.65 15.53 0.27
N PHE A 295 4.40 16.05 1.47
CA PHE A 295 4.57 17.47 1.76
C PHE A 295 5.73 17.71 2.73
N SER A 296 6.57 18.67 2.38
CA SER A 296 7.66 19.16 3.22
C SER A 296 7.19 20.23 4.20
N TYR A 297 6.10 20.93 3.88
CA TYR A 297 5.49 21.95 4.73
C TYR A 297 4.00 22.13 4.42
N ILE A 298 3.20 22.35 5.46
CA ILE A 298 1.77 22.68 5.36
C ILE A 298 1.48 23.74 6.43
N SER A 299 0.95 24.89 6.01
CA SER A 299 0.51 25.97 6.88
C SER A 299 -0.74 25.58 7.66
N GLU A 300 -0.71 25.78 8.97
CA GLU A 300 -1.88 25.51 9.82
C GLU A 300 -3.03 26.49 9.53
N ASP A 301 -2.72 27.74 9.18
CA ASP A 301 -3.70 28.76 8.79
C ASP A 301 -4.42 28.39 7.48
N ALA A 302 -3.67 27.87 6.49
CA ALA A 302 -4.26 27.37 5.25
C ALA A 302 -5.21 26.19 5.51
N ALA A 303 -4.81 25.26 6.38
CA ALA A 303 -5.65 24.11 6.74
C ALA A 303 -6.94 24.51 7.46
N TRP A 304 -6.89 25.51 8.37
CA TRP A 304 -8.08 26.06 9.03
C TRP A 304 -9.02 26.73 8.03
N LYS A 305 -8.49 27.62 7.18
CA LYS A 305 -9.29 28.34 6.17
C LYS A 305 -9.99 27.37 5.21
N ALA A 306 -9.26 26.37 4.73
CA ALA A 306 -9.82 25.35 3.84
C ALA A 306 -10.95 24.56 4.53
N GLN A 307 -10.78 24.18 5.80
CA GLN A 307 -11.86 23.54 6.57
C GLN A 307 -13.08 24.44 6.71
N ASP A 308 -12.90 25.70 7.11
CA ASP A 308 -14.00 26.62 7.37
C ASP A 308 -14.81 26.91 6.10
N GLY A 309 -14.12 27.12 4.96
CA GLY A 309 -14.76 27.30 3.66
C GLY A 309 -15.57 26.07 3.23
N LEU A 310 -14.99 24.88 3.39
CA LEU A 310 -15.65 23.62 3.07
C LEU A 310 -16.90 23.40 3.94
N GLN A 311 -16.78 23.55 5.27
CA GLN A 311 -17.90 23.38 6.19
C GLN A 311 -18.99 24.43 6.01
N SER A 312 -18.62 25.68 5.70
CA SER A 312 -19.60 26.74 5.42
C SER A 312 -20.48 26.36 4.23
N THR A 313 -19.89 25.78 3.18
CA THR A 313 -20.67 25.30 2.03
C THR A 313 -21.52 24.09 2.41
N TYR A 314 -20.95 23.11 3.12
CA TYR A 314 -21.69 21.91 3.51
C TYR A 314 -22.93 22.20 4.36
N ARG A 315 -22.87 23.20 5.26
CA ARG A 315 -24.05 23.65 6.02
C ARG A 315 -25.15 24.27 5.17
N GLY A 316 -24.83 24.76 3.97
CA GLY A 316 -25.78 25.41 3.08
C GLY A 316 -26.62 24.47 2.22
N TYR A 317 -26.27 23.18 2.15
CA TYR A 317 -26.95 22.22 1.27
C TYR A 317 -27.19 20.88 1.97
N GLU A 318 -28.44 20.40 1.95
CA GLU A 318 -28.83 19.14 2.59
C GLU A 318 -28.12 17.90 2.00
N ILE A 319 -27.70 17.97 0.73
CA ILE A 319 -27.00 16.88 0.02
C ILE A 319 -25.70 16.45 0.73
N PHE A 320 -25.07 17.32 1.53
CA PHE A 320 -23.84 16.99 2.25
C PHE A 320 -24.08 16.33 3.62
N GLY A 321 -25.32 16.17 4.06
CA GLY A 321 -25.66 15.53 5.32
C GLY A 321 -25.18 16.32 6.54
N THR A 322 -24.63 15.60 7.53
CA THR A 322 -24.28 16.15 8.85
C THR A 322 -22.78 16.24 9.06
N GLU A 323 -22.35 16.97 10.09
CA GLU A 323 -20.93 17.15 10.40
C GLU A 323 -20.18 15.83 10.63
N SER A 324 -20.84 14.80 11.16
CA SER A 324 -20.23 13.47 11.30
C SER A 324 -19.93 12.79 9.96
N ASP A 325 -20.62 13.15 8.89
CA ASP A 325 -20.41 12.58 7.55
C ASP A 325 -19.19 13.18 6.85
N TRP A 326 -18.83 14.41 7.21
CA TRP A 326 -17.72 15.18 6.61
C TRP A 326 -16.34 14.72 7.12
N GLN A 327 -16.33 14.06 8.27
CA GLN A 327 -15.13 13.64 8.97
C GLN A 327 -14.68 12.24 8.54
N LEU A 328 -13.38 11.98 8.59
CA LEU A 328 -12.84 10.64 8.38
C LEU A 328 -12.97 9.84 9.68
N SER A 329 -13.72 8.73 9.64
CA SER A 329 -13.85 7.82 10.78
C SER A 329 -12.74 6.78 10.77
N LEU A 330 -11.83 6.87 11.75
CA LEU A 330 -10.75 5.90 11.99
C LEU A 330 -10.96 5.31 13.40
N GLU A 331 -11.42 4.05 13.45
CA GLU A 331 -11.77 3.38 14.72
C GLU A 331 -12.70 4.25 15.58
N GLU A 332 -12.25 4.69 16.77
CA GLU A 332 -13.00 5.53 17.71
C GLU A 332 -12.74 7.03 17.51
N LYS A 333 -11.86 7.42 16.57
CA LYS A 333 -11.49 8.82 16.31
C LYS A 333 -12.16 9.34 15.05
N ARG A 334 -12.64 10.58 15.15
CA ARG A 334 -13.04 11.36 13.98
C ARG A 334 -11.97 12.38 13.67
N ILE A 335 -11.52 12.38 12.42
CA ILE A 335 -10.46 13.24 11.93
C ILE A 335 -11.08 14.27 10.99
N THR A 336 -10.79 15.55 11.22
CA THR A 336 -11.41 16.67 10.52
C THR A 336 -10.67 17.00 9.21
N ALA A 337 -11.28 17.86 8.38
CA ALA A 337 -10.66 18.33 7.14
C ALA A 337 -9.34 19.09 7.38
N LYS A 338 -9.23 19.84 8.49
CA LYS A 338 -7.98 20.47 8.91
C LYS A 338 -6.88 19.44 9.13
N ASP A 339 -7.20 18.36 9.84
CA ASP A 339 -6.21 17.35 10.23
C ASP A 339 -5.68 16.60 8.99
N THR A 340 -6.54 16.39 7.97
CA THR A 340 -6.19 15.70 6.73
C THR A 340 -5.61 16.60 5.65
N TYR A 341 -5.78 17.92 5.75
CA TYR A 341 -5.33 18.89 4.75
C TYR A 341 -3.85 18.66 4.36
N PRO A 342 -3.49 18.67 3.06
CA PRO A 342 -4.31 19.03 1.89
C PRO A 342 -5.22 17.92 1.32
N PHE A 343 -5.32 16.77 1.97
CA PHE A 343 -6.23 15.71 1.54
C PHE A 343 -7.65 15.98 2.03
N HIS A 344 -8.64 15.82 1.15
CA HIS A 344 -10.02 15.76 1.59
C HIS A 344 -10.24 14.49 2.44
N PRO A 345 -11.02 14.52 3.53
CA PRO A 345 -11.29 13.33 4.35
C PRO A 345 -11.74 12.11 3.52
N LYS A 346 -12.59 12.32 2.51
CA LYS A 346 -13.05 11.25 1.62
C LYS A 346 -11.96 10.69 0.69
N TYR A 347 -10.93 11.45 0.34
CA TYR A 347 -9.80 10.92 -0.44
C TYR A 347 -9.11 9.79 0.32
N LEU A 348 -8.82 10.03 1.60
CA LEU A 348 -8.18 9.06 2.48
C LEU A 348 -9.10 7.86 2.75
N GLU A 349 -10.40 8.12 2.89
CA GLU A 349 -11.40 7.06 3.06
C GLU A 349 -11.41 6.10 1.86
N VAL A 350 -11.58 6.63 0.64
CA VAL A 350 -11.62 5.87 -0.60
C VAL A 350 -10.29 5.15 -0.83
N LEU A 351 -9.17 5.87 -0.72
CA LEU A 351 -7.83 5.31 -0.92
C LEU A 351 -7.59 4.11 0.01
N ARG A 352 -7.83 4.29 1.31
CA ARG A 352 -7.65 3.21 2.30
C ARG A 352 -8.51 2.00 1.99
N GLU A 353 -9.75 2.22 1.60
CA GLU A 353 -10.71 1.15 1.36
C GLU A 353 -10.27 0.24 0.21
N PHE A 354 -10.04 0.78 -1.00
CA PHE A 354 -9.69 -0.09 -2.13
C PHE A 354 -8.29 -0.68 -1.98
N VAL A 355 -7.34 0.07 -1.44
CA VAL A 355 -5.97 -0.40 -1.19
C VAL A 355 -5.93 -1.54 -0.17
N THR A 356 -6.86 -1.59 0.79
CA THR A 356 -6.96 -2.66 1.78
C THR A 356 -7.70 -3.88 1.27
N ARG A 357 -8.68 -3.69 0.37
CA ARG A 357 -9.53 -4.76 -0.16
C ARG A 357 -8.95 -5.43 -1.40
N ASN A 358 -8.22 -4.66 -2.24
CA ASN A 358 -7.53 -5.20 -3.39
C ASN A 358 -6.35 -6.06 -2.94
N ARG A 359 -6.41 -7.36 -3.21
CA ARG A 359 -5.40 -8.34 -2.80
C ARG A 359 -4.09 -8.23 -3.58
N ASP A 360 -4.12 -7.60 -4.75
CA ASP A 360 -2.95 -7.40 -5.60
C ASP A 360 -2.13 -6.19 -5.14
N LEU A 361 -2.68 -5.35 -4.25
CA LEU A 361 -2.03 -4.13 -3.76
C LEU A 361 -1.32 -4.32 -2.43
N GLN A 362 -0.13 -3.74 -2.35
CA GLN A 362 0.65 -3.57 -1.14
C GLN A 362 0.26 -2.28 -0.42
N LYS A 363 -0.88 -2.37 0.27
CA LYS A 363 -1.41 -1.41 1.25
C LYS A 363 -0.72 -0.05 1.36
N THR A 364 0.05 0.23 2.42
CA THR A 364 0.69 1.54 2.65
C THR A 364 1.58 1.99 1.49
N ARG A 365 2.28 1.06 0.84
CA ARG A 365 3.20 1.35 -0.26
C ARG A 365 2.46 1.88 -1.48
N ASP A 366 1.42 1.17 -1.90
CA ASP A 366 0.65 1.56 -3.08
C ASP A 366 -0.23 2.78 -2.79
N ALA A 367 -0.67 2.99 -1.53
CA ALA A 367 -1.27 4.27 -1.13
C ALA A 367 -0.31 5.45 -1.35
N ILE A 368 0.96 5.35 -0.94
CA ILE A 368 1.97 6.38 -1.19
C ILE A 368 2.20 6.55 -2.70
N ARG A 369 2.38 5.46 -3.44
CA ARG A 369 2.64 5.48 -4.88
C ARG A 369 1.52 6.14 -5.67
N ILE A 370 0.26 5.77 -5.39
CA ILE A 370 -0.93 6.38 -6.00
C ILE A 370 -0.98 7.87 -5.64
N THR A 371 -0.79 8.21 -4.36
CA THR A 371 -0.86 9.61 -3.90
C THR A 371 0.22 10.48 -4.56
N ARG A 372 1.44 9.97 -4.73
CA ARG A 372 2.52 10.67 -5.44
C ARG A 372 2.13 10.99 -6.89
N LYS A 373 1.60 10.00 -7.61
CA LYS A 373 1.13 10.19 -8.99
C LYS A 373 -0.03 11.19 -9.07
N VAL A 374 -0.99 11.10 -8.15
CA VAL A 374 -2.12 12.04 -8.03
C VAL A 374 -1.63 13.47 -7.82
N VAL A 375 -0.75 13.69 -6.84
CA VAL A 375 -0.21 15.02 -6.52
C VAL A 375 0.57 15.57 -7.71
N ARG A 376 1.46 14.78 -8.31
CA ARG A 376 2.23 15.18 -9.51
C ARG A 376 1.30 15.59 -10.66
N ARG A 377 0.22 14.83 -10.88
CA ARG A 377 -0.78 15.14 -11.91
C ARG A 377 -1.48 16.45 -11.62
N ILE A 378 -1.93 16.69 -10.39
CA ILE A 378 -2.52 17.97 -9.99
C ILE A 378 -1.54 19.10 -10.31
N LEU A 379 -0.29 19.00 -9.85
CA LEU A 379 0.75 20.03 -10.04
C LEU A 379 1.01 20.35 -11.51
N SER A 380 1.03 19.34 -12.38
CA SER A 380 1.24 19.52 -13.83
C SER A 380 -0.02 19.91 -14.62
N GLY A 381 -1.21 19.73 -14.04
CA GLY A 381 -2.50 19.95 -14.70
C GLY A 381 -2.91 21.42 -14.78
N ARG A 382 -4.14 21.67 -15.25
CA ARG A 382 -4.74 23.03 -15.23
C ARG A 382 -5.67 23.26 -14.05
N GLU A 383 -6.24 22.20 -13.49
CA GLU A 383 -7.16 22.27 -12.35
C GLU A 383 -6.42 22.69 -11.07
N ASP A 384 -7.05 23.54 -10.27
CA ASP A 384 -6.49 24.07 -9.04
C ASP A 384 -7.47 23.89 -7.87
N SER A 385 -7.75 22.63 -7.53
CA SER A 385 -8.63 22.29 -6.41
C SER A 385 -8.03 22.67 -5.07
N GLU A 386 -8.89 23.02 -4.12
CA GLU A 386 -8.47 23.38 -2.76
C GLU A 386 -8.03 22.16 -1.96
N PHE A 387 -8.68 21.00 -2.22
CA PHE A 387 -8.30 19.72 -1.64
C PHE A 387 -7.91 18.69 -2.69
N ILE A 388 -7.06 17.75 -2.30
CA ILE A 388 -6.87 16.50 -3.03
C ILE A 388 -8.10 15.62 -2.79
N MET A 389 -9.00 15.63 -3.76
CA MET A 389 -10.25 14.86 -3.82
C MET A 389 -10.09 13.42 -4.36
N PRO A 390 -11.01 12.49 -4.02
CA PRO A 390 -11.03 11.12 -4.57
C PRO A 390 -10.96 11.03 -6.10
N TRP A 391 -11.67 11.90 -6.82
CA TRP A 391 -11.68 11.89 -8.29
C TRP A 391 -10.37 12.34 -8.94
N HIS A 392 -9.40 12.85 -8.17
CA HIS A 392 -8.04 13.06 -8.68
C HIS A 392 -7.26 11.74 -8.88
N ILE A 393 -7.77 10.60 -8.39
CA ILE A 393 -7.32 9.26 -8.79
C ILE A 393 -7.86 9.00 -10.21
N ASP A 394 -7.28 9.72 -11.16
CA ASP A 394 -7.81 9.92 -12.51
C ASP A 394 -7.49 8.72 -13.40
N LEU A 395 -8.52 7.98 -13.79
CA LEU A 395 -8.41 6.78 -14.64
C LEU A 395 -8.06 7.08 -16.11
N ARG A 396 -7.98 8.36 -16.51
CA ARG A 396 -7.37 8.77 -17.78
C ARG A 396 -5.86 8.60 -17.77
N ASP A 397 -5.25 8.61 -16.59
CA ASP A 397 -3.84 8.30 -16.45
C ASP A 397 -3.64 6.79 -16.49
N LYS A 398 -2.94 6.30 -17.53
CA LYS A 398 -2.70 4.88 -17.73
C LYS A 398 -1.98 4.24 -16.54
N ASP A 399 -1.05 4.95 -15.90
CA ASP A 399 -0.33 4.43 -14.74
C ASP A 399 -1.26 4.30 -13.55
N ILE A 400 -2.07 5.32 -13.25
CA ILE A 400 -3.04 5.26 -12.15
C ILE A 400 -4.08 4.18 -12.41
N ARG A 401 -4.61 4.10 -13.64
CA ARG A 401 -5.60 3.08 -14.01
C ARG A 401 -5.08 1.66 -13.82
N ASN A 402 -3.84 1.38 -14.25
CA ASN A 402 -3.22 0.06 -14.05
C ASN A 402 -2.93 -0.27 -12.58
N LEU A 403 -2.70 0.73 -11.73
CA LEU A 403 -2.54 0.53 -10.29
C LEU A 403 -3.88 0.25 -9.60
N VAL A 404 -4.95 0.92 -10.01
CA VAL A 404 -6.27 0.75 -9.38
C VAL A 404 -6.94 -0.54 -9.85
N LEU A 405 -7.00 -0.76 -11.16
CA LEU A 405 -7.70 -1.87 -11.81
C LEU A 405 -6.71 -2.97 -12.18
N THR A 406 -6.30 -3.72 -11.16
CA THR A 406 -5.34 -4.82 -11.25
C THR A 406 -5.94 -6.06 -11.93
N GLU A 407 -5.12 -7.08 -12.20
CA GLU A 407 -5.53 -8.28 -12.93
C GLU A 407 -6.71 -9.00 -12.28
N SER A 408 -6.75 -9.07 -10.94
CA SER A 408 -7.88 -9.65 -10.20
C SER A 408 -9.22 -8.93 -10.43
N TYR A 409 -9.19 -7.69 -10.96
CA TYR A 409 -10.35 -6.84 -11.21
C TYR A 409 -10.54 -6.50 -12.70
N LYS A 410 -10.04 -7.34 -13.61
CA LYS A 410 -10.15 -7.13 -15.06
C LYS A 410 -11.58 -6.88 -15.56
N ASN A 411 -12.60 -7.50 -14.94
CA ASN A 411 -13.99 -7.27 -15.34
C ASN A 411 -14.41 -5.80 -15.16
N PHE A 412 -13.89 -5.12 -14.12
CA PHE A 412 -14.12 -3.69 -13.90
C PHE A 412 -13.26 -2.81 -14.79
N ARG A 413 -12.19 -3.34 -15.38
CA ARG A 413 -11.42 -2.67 -16.43
C ARG A 413 -12.24 -2.49 -17.70
N ASP A 414 -13.01 -3.51 -18.07
CA ASP A 414 -13.94 -3.44 -19.21
C ASP A 414 -15.08 -2.45 -18.93
N VAL A 415 -15.64 -2.48 -17.72
CA VAL A 415 -16.64 -1.51 -17.26
C VAL A 415 -16.10 -0.08 -17.33
N ALA A 416 -14.93 0.17 -16.76
CA ALA A 416 -14.29 1.47 -16.79
C ALA A 416 -14.04 1.94 -18.23
N SER A 417 -13.57 1.03 -19.10
CA SER A 417 -13.31 1.32 -20.51
C SER A 417 -14.56 1.73 -21.28
N ARG A 418 -15.69 1.10 -20.97
CA ARG A 418 -16.95 1.37 -21.66
C ARG A 418 -17.64 2.63 -21.15
N ASP A 419 -17.77 2.77 -19.83
CA ASP A 419 -18.61 3.81 -19.26
C ASP A 419 -17.85 5.07 -18.92
N ILE A 420 -16.59 4.95 -18.50
CA ILE A 420 -15.82 6.05 -17.89
C ILE A 420 -14.74 6.53 -18.85
N VAL A 421 -13.68 5.74 -19.03
CA VAL A 421 -12.51 6.09 -19.84
C VAL A 421 -11.92 4.85 -20.50
N SER A 422 -11.80 4.88 -21.84
CA SER A 422 -11.21 3.83 -22.65
C SER A 422 -9.69 3.71 -22.49
N GLU A 423 -9.11 2.65 -23.04
CA GLU A 423 -7.67 2.37 -22.89
C GLU A 423 -6.76 3.45 -23.51
N ASP A 424 -7.22 4.16 -24.54
CA ASP A 424 -6.54 5.29 -25.17
C ASP A 424 -6.78 6.64 -24.46
N GLY A 425 -7.59 6.66 -23.39
CA GLY A 425 -7.88 7.85 -22.58
C GLY A 425 -9.09 8.66 -23.04
N SER A 426 -9.82 8.22 -24.06
CA SER A 426 -11.07 8.87 -24.49
C SER A 426 -12.21 8.58 -23.50
N LEU A 427 -13.22 9.46 -23.44
CA LEU A 427 -14.36 9.28 -22.54
C LEU A 427 -15.30 8.19 -23.08
N GLY A 428 -15.79 7.34 -22.20
CA GLY A 428 -16.80 6.32 -22.50
C GLY A 428 -18.22 6.88 -22.57
N SER A 429 -19.21 6.09 -22.15
CA SER A 429 -20.64 6.46 -22.11
C SER A 429 -20.92 7.79 -21.38
N ILE A 430 -20.10 8.19 -20.39
CA ILE A 430 -20.18 9.49 -19.72
C ILE A 430 -20.06 10.70 -20.67
N ALA A 431 -19.47 10.53 -21.86
CA ALA A 431 -19.42 11.58 -22.88
C ALA A 431 -20.82 12.01 -23.34
N ASN A 432 -21.82 11.14 -23.17
CA ASN A 432 -23.20 11.39 -23.54
C ASN A 432 -23.99 12.16 -22.46
N CYS A 433 -23.45 12.32 -21.25
CA CYS A 433 -24.07 13.12 -20.20
C CYS A 433 -24.05 14.61 -20.55
N SER A 434 -24.99 15.38 -20.01
CA SER A 434 -25.09 16.83 -20.21
C SER A 434 -23.91 17.57 -19.60
N LYS A 435 -23.33 17.00 -18.53
CA LYS A 435 -22.12 17.50 -17.85
C LYS A 435 -21.03 16.42 -17.80
N PRO A 436 -20.34 16.10 -18.92
CA PRO A 436 -19.38 14.99 -18.97
C PRO A 436 -18.24 15.07 -17.97
N ALA A 437 -17.75 16.29 -17.66
CA ALA A 437 -16.69 16.48 -16.69
C ALA A 437 -17.14 16.14 -15.25
N LEU A 438 -18.37 16.51 -14.88
CA LEU A 438 -18.95 16.16 -13.58
C LEU A 438 -19.28 14.65 -13.53
N ALA A 439 -19.84 14.10 -14.61
CA ALA A 439 -20.09 12.66 -14.75
C ALA A 439 -18.81 11.84 -14.62
N LEU A 440 -17.67 12.30 -15.18
CA LEU A 440 -16.37 11.67 -15.00
C LEU A 440 -15.95 11.63 -13.53
N LYS A 441 -16.12 12.72 -12.78
CA LYS A 441 -15.79 12.78 -11.35
C LYS A 441 -16.64 11.79 -10.56
N ILE A 442 -17.96 11.84 -10.75
CA ILE A 442 -18.93 10.96 -10.07
C ILE A 442 -18.64 9.49 -10.40
N ALA A 443 -18.48 9.17 -11.68
CA ALA A 443 -18.20 7.80 -12.13
C ALA A 443 -16.89 7.27 -11.54
N THR A 444 -15.84 8.10 -11.49
CA THR A 444 -14.55 7.72 -10.91
C THR A 444 -14.70 7.39 -9.43
N VAL A 445 -15.34 8.26 -8.63
CA VAL A 445 -15.44 8.04 -7.17
C VAL A 445 -16.34 6.86 -6.83
N VAL A 446 -17.44 6.67 -7.56
CA VAL A 446 -18.32 5.51 -7.36
C VAL A 446 -17.59 4.23 -7.75
N LEU A 447 -16.91 4.18 -8.90
CA LEU A 447 -16.15 2.99 -9.28
C LEU A 447 -15.10 2.64 -8.22
N LEU A 448 -14.31 3.61 -7.76
CA LEU A 448 -13.27 3.41 -6.73
C LEU A 448 -13.85 2.86 -5.43
N LYS A 449 -15.06 3.31 -5.05
CA LYS A 449 -15.77 2.80 -3.87
C LYS A 449 -16.35 1.40 -4.05
N THR A 450 -16.64 0.96 -5.27
CA THR A 450 -17.42 -0.27 -5.48
C THR A 450 -16.65 -1.43 -6.10
N TYR A 451 -15.59 -1.19 -6.89
CA TYR A 451 -14.95 -2.24 -7.70
C TYR A 451 -14.28 -3.37 -6.89
N THR A 452 -13.89 -3.09 -5.64
CA THR A 452 -13.26 -4.10 -4.75
C THR A 452 -14.26 -4.96 -3.99
N TYR A 453 -15.55 -4.69 -4.16
CA TYR A 453 -16.62 -5.54 -3.67
C TYR A 453 -16.94 -6.60 -4.71
N GLU A 454 -17.31 -7.79 -4.25
CA GLU A 454 -17.61 -8.90 -5.15
C GLU A 454 -18.84 -8.59 -6.03
N THR A 455 -19.08 -9.40 -7.05
CA THR A 455 -20.08 -9.12 -8.09
C THR A 455 -21.52 -9.14 -7.56
N PHE A 456 -22.25 -8.00 -7.55
CA PHE A 456 -23.61 -7.95 -7.01
C PHE A 456 -24.67 -7.41 -7.98
N LYS A 457 -25.85 -8.05 -7.91
CA LYS A 457 -27.13 -7.59 -8.47
C LYS A 457 -27.95 -6.74 -7.49
N GLU A 458 -27.55 -6.72 -6.22
CA GLU A 458 -28.26 -6.08 -5.12
C GLU A 458 -27.37 -5.02 -4.44
N PRO A 459 -27.96 -3.97 -3.84
CA PRO A 459 -27.20 -2.91 -3.20
C PRO A 459 -26.54 -3.41 -1.90
N LEU A 460 -25.23 -3.16 -1.75
CA LEU A 460 -24.58 -3.30 -0.46
C LEU A 460 -24.70 -2.01 0.35
N LYS A 461 -24.86 -2.13 1.67
CA LYS A 461 -24.88 -0.98 2.60
C LYS A 461 -23.63 -0.10 2.54
N VAL A 462 -22.52 -0.66 2.08
CA VAL A 462 -21.21 0.03 1.94
C VAL A 462 -21.09 0.81 0.64
N PHE A 463 -22.03 0.63 -0.31
CA PHE A 463 -22.04 1.42 -1.54
C PHE A 463 -22.45 2.85 -1.26
N PRO A 464 -21.87 3.82 -2.00
CA PRO A 464 -22.11 5.23 -1.74
C PRO A 464 -23.58 5.57 -1.98
N ASP A 465 -24.16 6.35 -1.06
CA ASP A 465 -25.40 7.08 -1.33
C ASP A 465 -25.11 8.43 -1.99
N LEU A 466 -26.18 9.19 -2.30
CA LEU A 466 -26.04 10.50 -2.92
C LEU A 466 -25.18 11.47 -2.09
N LYS A 467 -25.26 11.39 -0.76
CA LYS A 467 -24.45 12.21 0.15
C LYS A 467 -22.98 11.82 0.07
N ASP A 468 -22.68 10.53 0.07
CA ASP A 468 -21.31 10.05 -0.13
C ASP A 468 -20.74 10.54 -1.48
N ILE A 469 -21.53 10.45 -2.56
CA ILE A 469 -21.14 10.97 -3.88
C ILE A 469 -20.86 12.46 -3.83
N ALA A 470 -21.73 13.24 -3.18
CA ALA A 470 -21.57 14.68 -3.05
C ALA A 470 -20.27 15.05 -2.31
N LEU A 471 -20.00 14.42 -1.16
CA LEU A 471 -18.78 14.62 -0.38
C LEU A 471 -17.51 14.15 -1.09
N MET A 472 -17.61 13.15 -1.97
CA MET A 472 -16.46 12.68 -2.76
C MET A 472 -16.20 13.55 -4.00
N THR A 473 -17.20 14.31 -4.47
CA THR A 473 -17.16 15.02 -5.76
C THR A 473 -16.95 16.52 -5.59
N TYR A 474 -17.59 17.14 -4.61
CA TYR A 474 -17.59 18.59 -4.44
C TYR A 474 -16.23 19.13 -4.00
N ASP A 475 -15.71 20.10 -4.74
CA ASP A 475 -14.57 20.94 -4.38
C ASP A 475 -14.92 22.39 -4.73
N PRO A 476 -14.81 23.35 -3.79
CA PRO A 476 -15.27 24.72 -3.99
C PRO A 476 -14.70 25.40 -5.24
N GLU A 477 -13.38 25.33 -5.43
CA GLU A 477 -12.69 25.96 -6.56
C GLU A 477 -13.05 25.31 -7.90
N SER A 478 -13.13 23.98 -7.93
CA SER A 478 -13.51 23.25 -9.13
C SER A 478 -14.96 23.51 -9.56
N PHE A 479 -15.89 23.59 -8.61
CA PHE A 479 -17.30 23.88 -8.90
C PHE A 479 -17.49 25.32 -9.35
N SER A 480 -16.87 26.28 -8.66
CA SER A 480 -16.90 27.70 -9.01
C SER A 480 -16.35 27.95 -10.42
N SER A 481 -15.18 27.38 -10.74
CA SER A 481 -14.55 27.55 -12.06
C SER A 481 -15.30 26.89 -13.23
N SER A 482 -16.21 25.95 -12.93
CA SER A 482 -16.99 25.22 -13.93
C SER A 482 -18.47 25.64 -13.98
N ASP A 483 -18.85 26.70 -13.26
CA ASP A 483 -20.24 27.17 -13.12
C ASP A 483 -21.20 26.04 -12.67
N LEU A 484 -20.75 25.23 -11.71
CA LEU A 484 -21.50 24.12 -11.14
C LEU A 484 -22.01 24.45 -9.74
N GLN A 485 -23.17 23.92 -9.40
CA GLN A 485 -23.78 24.01 -8.07
C GLN A 485 -23.95 22.61 -7.47
N PRO A 486 -23.97 22.46 -6.13
CA PRO A 486 -24.15 21.15 -5.49
C PRO A 486 -25.36 20.32 -6.00
N PRO A 487 -26.54 20.90 -6.32
CA PRO A 487 -27.66 20.15 -6.89
C PRO A 487 -27.37 19.50 -8.26
N ASP A 488 -26.36 19.98 -8.99
CA ASP A 488 -25.96 19.37 -10.27
C ASP A 488 -25.43 17.94 -10.10
N ILE A 489 -24.95 17.60 -8.90
CA ILE A 489 -24.47 16.25 -8.58
C ILE A 489 -25.62 15.26 -8.68
N GLU A 490 -26.76 15.55 -8.04
CA GLU A 490 -27.96 14.71 -8.08
C GLU A 490 -28.50 14.58 -9.50
N ALA A 491 -28.66 15.71 -10.20
CA ALA A 491 -29.11 15.70 -11.60
C ALA A 491 -28.20 14.87 -12.53
N THR A 492 -26.89 14.91 -12.29
CA THR A 492 -25.92 14.12 -13.09
C THR A 492 -25.99 12.64 -12.72
N VAL A 493 -26.18 12.27 -11.45
CA VAL A 493 -26.36 10.88 -11.00
C VAL A 493 -27.62 10.28 -11.65
N GLU A 494 -28.74 11.02 -11.66
CA GLU A 494 -29.98 10.59 -12.31
C GLU A 494 -29.80 10.36 -13.81
N GLU A 495 -29.08 11.27 -14.48
CA GLU A 495 -28.75 11.12 -15.90
C GLU A 495 -27.86 9.90 -16.15
N MET A 496 -26.89 9.65 -15.26
CA MET A 496 -25.97 8.51 -15.38
C MET A 496 -26.70 7.17 -15.27
N LEU A 497 -27.71 7.04 -14.40
CA LEU A 497 -28.52 5.81 -14.30
C LEU A 497 -29.20 5.41 -15.62
N VAL A 498 -29.46 6.39 -16.49
CA VAL A 498 -30.06 6.15 -17.81
C VAL A 498 -28.99 5.92 -18.87
N LYS A 499 -27.88 6.67 -18.81
CA LYS A 499 -26.90 6.74 -19.91
C LYS A 499 -25.72 5.79 -19.78
N LEU A 500 -25.40 5.30 -18.59
CA LEU A 500 -24.24 4.43 -18.35
C LEU A 500 -24.70 2.97 -18.19
N PRO A 501 -24.37 2.08 -19.14
CA PRO A 501 -24.77 0.68 -19.11
C PRO A 501 -24.45 -0.10 -17.83
N HIS A 502 -23.36 0.23 -17.13
CA HIS A 502 -22.86 -0.49 -15.96
C HIS A 502 -23.06 0.28 -14.65
N PHE A 503 -23.57 1.51 -14.70
CA PHE A 503 -23.89 2.32 -13.52
C PHE A 503 -25.35 2.07 -13.12
N THR A 504 -25.57 1.64 -11.88
CA THR A 504 -26.89 1.29 -11.38
C THR A 504 -27.12 1.89 -10.00
N GLY A 505 -28.38 1.99 -9.59
CA GLY A 505 -28.75 2.43 -8.26
C GLY A 505 -30.09 1.89 -7.80
N GLU A 506 -30.17 1.60 -6.51
CA GLU A 506 -31.34 1.04 -5.82
C GLU A 506 -31.29 1.48 -4.35
N GLU A 507 -32.43 1.79 -3.74
CA GLU A 507 -32.52 2.22 -2.32
C GLU A 507 -31.52 3.32 -1.92
N ASN A 508 -31.31 4.32 -2.80
CA ASN A 508 -30.33 5.40 -2.61
C ASN A 508 -28.88 4.89 -2.44
N ARG A 509 -28.53 3.79 -3.11
CA ARG A 509 -27.16 3.27 -3.22
C ARG A 509 -26.78 3.19 -4.68
N PHE A 510 -25.57 3.60 -5.03
CA PHE A 510 -25.11 3.66 -6.42
C PHE A 510 -23.82 2.86 -6.59
N TRP A 511 -23.72 2.05 -7.65
CA TRP A 511 -22.52 1.25 -7.89
C TRP A 511 -22.30 0.94 -9.36
N PHE A 512 -21.05 0.58 -9.69
CA PHE A 512 -20.73 -0.07 -10.95
C PHE A 512 -20.85 -1.59 -10.83
N THR A 513 -21.41 -2.22 -11.85
CA THR A 513 -21.53 -3.67 -11.96
C THR A 513 -20.96 -4.17 -13.29
N PRO A 514 -20.24 -5.31 -13.32
CA PRO A 514 -19.78 -5.88 -14.58
C PRO A 514 -20.92 -6.48 -15.41
N TYR A 515 -22.13 -6.58 -14.84
CA TYR A 515 -23.31 -6.97 -15.58
C TYR A 515 -23.98 -5.73 -16.15
N PRO A 516 -24.08 -5.59 -17.48
CA PRO A 516 -24.77 -4.45 -18.06
C PRO A 516 -26.27 -4.46 -17.72
N SER A 517 -26.90 -3.29 -17.76
CA SER A 517 -28.32 -3.11 -17.44
C SER A 517 -29.23 -4.01 -18.28
N VAL A 518 -30.44 -4.28 -17.77
CA VAL A 518 -31.46 -5.09 -18.47
C VAL A 518 -31.76 -4.52 -19.87
N LEU A 519 -31.69 -3.20 -20.03
CA LEU A 519 -31.87 -2.53 -21.32
C LEU A 519 -30.85 -3.03 -22.35
N GLU A 520 -29.58 -3.14 -21.96
CA GLU A 520 -28.54 -3.66 -22.84
C GLU A 520 -28.61 -5.18 -23.02
N TYR A 521 -29.05 -5.95 -22.03
CA TYR A 521 -29.34 -7.37 -22.25
C TYR A 521 -30.42 -7.56 -23.32
N VAL A 522 -31.44 -6.69 -23.32
CA VAL A 522 -32.51 -6.66 -24.32
C VAL A 522 -32.00 -6.14 -25.66
N GLU A 523 -31.21 -5.06 -25.70
CA GLU A 523 -30.61 -4.54 -26.93
C GLU A 523 -29.62 -5.53 -27.54
N ARG A 524 -28.74 -6.15 -26.75
CA ARG A 524 -27.83 -7.20 -27.20
C ARG A 524 -28.59 -8.41 -27.74
N ARG A 525 -29.67 -8.85 -27.07
CA ARG A 525 -30.55 -9.90 -27.61
C ARG A 525 -31.24 -9.46 -28.89
N ALA A 526 -31.71 -8.22 -28.96
CA ALA A 526 -32.34 -7.68 -30.16
C ALA A 526 -31.36 -7.61 -31.33
N ASP A 527 -30.11 -7.22 -31.08
CA ASP A 527 -29.03 -7.12 -32.07
C ASP A 527 -28.56 -8.50 -32.53
N GLU A 528 -28.46 -9.48 -31.62
CA GLU A 528 -28.21 -10.90 -31.95
C GLU A 528 -29.36 -11.49 -32.78
N MET A 529 -30.61 -11.18 -32.44
CA MET A 529 -31.80 -11.62 -33.18
C MET A 529 -31.89 -10.95 -34.56
N LEU A 530 -31.54 -9.66 -34.67
CA LEU A 530 -31.47 -8.92 -35.93
C LEU A 530 -30.36 -9.47 -36.84
N ARG A 531 -29.17 -9.75 -36.30
CA ARG A 531 -28.08 -10.40 -37.06
C ARG A 531 -28.47 -11.81 -37.52
N GLY A 532 -29.15 -12.58 -36.68
CA GLY A 532 -29.71 -13.89 -37.05
C GLY A 532 -30.73 -13.79 -38.19
N ALA A 533 -31.66 -12.84 -38.09
CA ALA A 533 -32.67 -12.59 -39.12
C ALA A 533 -32.06 -12.10 -40.45
N ILE A 534 -31.04 -11.25 -40.40
CA ILE A 534 -30.31 -10.78 -41.58
C ILE A 534 -29.55 -11.92 -42.26
N LEU A 535 -28.90 -12.81 -41.49
CA LEU A 535 -28.22 -13.99 -42.03
C LEU A 535 -29.18 -14.98 -42.69
N ASP A 536 -30.39 -15.14 -42.14
CA ASP A 536 -31.44 -15.99 -42.73
C ASP A 536 -32.07 -15.37 -43.96
N LEU A 537 -32.30 -14.06 -43.96
CA LEU A 537 -32.75 -13.32 -45.14
C LEU A 537 -31.71 -13.39 -46.26
N HIS A 538 -30.43 -13.21 -45.94
CA HIS A 538 -29.31 -13.36 -46.87
C HIS A 538 -29.23 -14.79 -47.42
N ARG A 539 -29.38 -15.83 -46.58
CA ARG A 539 -29.43 -17.24 -47.04
C ARG A 539 -30.63 -17.51 -47.96
N LYS A 540 -31.80 -16.94 -47.68
CA LYS A 540 -33.00 -17.05 -48.53
C LYS A 540 -32.84 -16.31 -49.84
N LEU A 541 -32.27 -15.10 -49.84
CA LEU A 541 -31.95 -14.33 -51.04
C LEU A 541 -30.93 -15.05 -51.93
N VAL A 542 -29.85 -15.59 -51.35
CA VAL A 542 -28.87 -16.40 -52.09
C VAL A 542 -29.50 -17.66 -52.69
N LYS A 543 -30.40 -18.33 -51.96
CA LYS A 543 -31.17 -19.48 -52.50
C LYS A 543 -32.10 -19.06 -53.64
N TYR A 544 -32.80 -17.94 -53.49
CA TYR A 544 -33.74 -17.41 -54.48
C TYR A 544 -33.01 -16.98 -55.77
N VAL A 545 -31.88 -16.28 -55.64
CA VAL A 545 -31.03 -15.90 -56.77
C VAL A 545 -30.43 -17.14 -57.45
N LYS A 546 -30.04 -18.18 -56.70
CA LYS A 546 -29.56 -19.44 -57.30
C LYS A 546 -30.66 -20.23 -58.01
N SER A 547 -31.92 -20.16 -57.55
CA SER A 547 -33.04 -20.87 -58.17
C SER A 547 -33.66 -20.13 -59.36
N HIS A 548 -33.52 -18.80 -59.43
CA HIS A 548 -34.11 -17.97 -60.49
C HIS A 548 -33.09 -17.26 -61.40
N GLY A 549 -31.79 -17.31 -61.06
CA GLY A 549 -30.70 -16.70 -61.83
C GLY A 549 -30.11 -17.56 -62.95
N LYS A 550 -30.72 -18.70 -63.26
CA LYS A 550 -30.41 -19.50 -64.47
C LYS A 550 -31.59 -19.44 -65.44
N GLY A 551 -31.82 -18.26 -65.99
CA GLY A 551 -32.69 -18.04 -67.15
C GLY A 551 -31.85 -17.51 -68.31
N ASP A 552 -31.63 -18.39 -69.28
CA ASP A 552 -31.31 -18.15 -70.70
C ASP A 552 -30.53 -16.88 -71.11
N THR A 553 -29.23 -17.07 -71.37
CA THR A 553 -28.53 -16.41 -72.47
C THR A 553 -27.71 -17.45 -73.22
N SER A 554 -28.38 -18.30 -74.00
CA SER A 554 -27.74 -19.02 -75.11
C SER A 554 -28.31 -18.49 -76.43
N GLY A 555 -27.58 -17.55 -77.00
CA GLY A 555 -27.85 -16.96 -78.30
C GLY A 555 -27.71 -17.97 -79.44
N THR A 556 -28.63 -17.81 -80.39
CA THR A 556 -28.67 -18.37 -81.74
C THR A 556 -27.32 -18.27 -82.44
N ARG A 557 -26.84 -19.40 -83.00
CA ARG A 557 -25.88 -19.42 -84.10
C ARG A 557 -26.61 -19.04 -85.40
N LYS A 558 -26.32 -17.86 -85.95
CA LYS A 558 -25.93 -17.66 -87.35
C LYS A 558 -25.39 -16.25 -87.54
#